data_AF-T1FGK6-F1
#
_entry.id   AF-T1FGK6-F1
#
_cell.length_a   1.000
_cell.length_b   1.000
_cell.length_c   1.000
_cell.angle_alpha   90.00
_cell.angle_beta   90.00
_cell.angle_gamma   90.00
#
_symmetry.space_group_name_H-M   'P 1'
#
loop_
_entity.id
_entity.type
_entity.pdbx_description
1 polymer ?
#
loop_
_entity_poly.entity_id
_entity_poly.type
_entity_poly.pdbx_seq_one_letter_code
_entity_poly.pdbx_strand_id
1 'polypeptide(L)'
;MEVIEVSGEDGGMYIENGDSFLIHFLHSFPRIDFSLTVVNSTFDLESTKYKESLLFWASLPVLGLLIVLISLLAYLIFRCICKSAYDDESTNRSRISESECEKTNKCISCVKWSISCLVLLACGSSAFGFYGNNEIRKGSNIVSDAIASTAINLYYAQTQVSQLRNLINSTNAEIKSLRETLKRHFGQYRHLNTTANEELGKHLELMSRRMTEVWNHVRDLVDRDEKRDETDSKVAIYSKLFEDFDLYRWITCISIFVWLIVLSLMLLLGAVKSSKCLLLVLILIGAIFKFTTFQILYMWYSNSCGLLVVMQLTSRINSSFTEYYIKCNPTKHPNPLVHHIKGAQNGVSEMNSNINEAANYIKNFLPQSEYTSGSICRQYSGLLNLSENCSTMRESIA
;
A
#
# COMPACT_ATOMS: atom_id res chain seq x y z
N MET A 1 -17.75 0.01 -16.19
CA MET A 1 -17.29 -1.25 -15.57
C MET A 1 -17.67 -1.15 -14.11
N GLU A 2 -18.47 -2.10 -13.64
CA GLU A 2 -19.35 -2.01 -12.46
C GLU A 2 -18.69 -1.52 -11.17
N VAL A 3 -19.40 -0.60 -10.52
CA VAL A 3 -19.27 -0.21 -9.13
C VAL A 3 -19.69 -1.41 -8.27
N ILE A 4 -18.80 -1.90 -7.40
CA ILE A 4 -19.15 -2.89 -6.38
C ILE A 4 -19.33 -2.13 -5.06
N GLU A 5 -20.59 -1.91 -4.70
CA GLU A 5 -21.02 -1.58 -3.34
C GLU A 5 -20.70 -2.77 -2.43
N VAL A 6 -19.84 -2.56 -1.43
CA VAL A 6 -19.66 -3.50 -0.33
C VAL A 6 -20.44 -2.96 0.85
N SER A 7 -21.64 -3.52 1.07
CA SER A 7 -22.44 -3.31 2.28
C SER A 7 -22.11 -4.42 3.29
N GLY A 8 -21.78 -4.06 4.52
CA GLY A 8 -21.69 -5.00 5.64
C GLY A 8 -20.78 -4.57 6.80
N GLU A 9 -21.30 -3.67 7.63
CA GLU A 9 -21.10 -3.46 9.08
C GLU A 9 -19.69 -3.47 9.73
N ASP A 10 -19.43 -2.32 10.38
CA ASP A 10 -18.45 -1.96 11.41
C ASP A 10 -16.96 -1.86 11.04
N GLY A 11 -16.52 -0.60 10.87
CA GLY A 11 -15.10 -0.20 10.85
C GLY A 11 -14.58 0.38 9.53
N GLY A 12 -15.46 0.72 8.59
CA GLY A 12 -15.10 1.25 7.27
C GLY A 12 -14.33 2.58 7.34
N MET A 13 -13.03 2.51 7.05
CA MET A 13 -12.23 3.68 6.67
C MET A 13 -12.85 4.22 5.37
N TYR A 14 -13.49 5.38 5.45
CA TYR A 14 -14.11 6.05 4.31
C TYR A 14 -13.05 6.34 3.24
N ILE A 15 -12.95 5.48 2.21
CA ILE A 15 -12.36 5.89 0.94
C ILE A 15 -13.40 6.80 0.31
N GLU A 16 -13.21 8.10 0.50
CA GLU A 16 -13.99 9.14 -0.15
C GLU A 16 -13.99 8.84 -1.66
N ASN A 17 -15.20 8.68 -2.21
CA ASN A 17 -15.45 8.26 -3.59
C ASN A 17 -14.48 8.93 -4.57
N GLY A 18 -13.74 8.10 -5.31
CA GLY A 18 -12.71 8.49 -6.28
C GLY A 18 -13.23 9.17 -7.55
N ASP A 19 -14.26 10.01 -7.46
CA ASP A 19 -14.78 10.82 -8.55
C ASP A 19 -14.02 12.14 -8.67
N SER A 20 -12.70 12.10 -8.54
CA SER A 20 -11.94 13.32 -8.81
C SER A 20 -11.97 13.56 -10.33
N PHE A 21 -12.46 14.74 -10.73
CA PHE A 21 -12.44 15.21 -12.11
C PHE A 21 -11.07 15.00 -12.78
N LEU A 22 -10.00 15.18 -12.01
CA LEU A 22 -8.62 15.01 -12.46
C LEU A 22 -8.33 13.56 -12.87
N ILE A 23 -8.80 12.56 -12.12
CA ILE A 23 -8.65 11.15 -12.50
C ILE A 23 -9.39 10.89 -13.81
N HIS A 24 -10.66 11.27 -13.94
CA HIS A 24 -11.41 11.09 -15.19
C HIS A 24 -10.76 11.79 -16.38
N PHE A 25 -10.29 13.01 -16.17
CA PHE A 25 -9.60 13.80 -17.20
C PHE A 25 -8.31 13.13 -17.66
N LEU A 26 -7.45 12.68 -16.72
CA LEU A 26 -6.20 12.00 -17.06
C LEU A 26 -6.43 10.63 -17.72
N HIS A 27 -7.43 9.88 -17.26
CA HIS A 27 -7.80 8.58 -17.84
C HIS A 27 -8.39 8.69 -19.25
N SER A 28 -8.84 9.88 -19.65
CA SER A 28 -9.39 10.12 -21.00
C SER A 28 -8.31 10.32 -22.07
N PHE A 29 -7.03 10.50 -21.71
CA PHE A 29 -5.96 10.68 -22.68
C PHE A 29 -5.60 9.36 -23.38
N PRO A 30 -5.49 9.35 -24.72
CA PRO A 30 -5.05 8.17 -25.45
C PRO A 30 -3.58 7.87 -25.12
N ARG A 31 -3.30 6.66 -24.66
CA ARG A 31 -1.93 6.19 -24.42
C ARG A 31 -1.31 5.77 -25.74
N ILE A 32 -0.33 6.53 -26.21
CA ILE A 32 0.40 6.33 -27.46
C ILE A 32 1.87 6.07 -27.14
N ASP A 33 2.49 5.04 -27.70
CA ASP A 33 3.94 4.77 -27.56
C ASP A 33 4.80 5.58 -28.55
N PHE A 34 6.13 5.44 -28.48
CA PHE A 34 7.03 6.10 -29.44
C PHE A 34 6.87 5.62 -30.89
N SER A 35 6.23 4.46 -31.10
CA SER A 35 5.89 3.93 -32.41
C SER A 35 4.53 4.44 -32.93
N LEU A 36 3.90 5.38 -32.21
CA LEU A 36 2.58 5.95 -32.50
C LEU A 36 1.45 4.92 -32.51
N THR A 37 1.60 3.84 -31.74
CA THR A 37 0.58 2.80 -31.57
C THR A 37 -0.20 3.01 -30.27
N VAL A 38 -1.49 2.70 -30.30
CA VAL A 38 -2.38 2.81 -29.13
C VAL A 38 -2.07 1.68 -28.16
N VAL A 39 -1.75 2.04 -26.93
CA VAL A 39 -1.47 1.13 -25.82
C VAL A 39 -2.74 0.94 -24.98
N ASN A 40 -2.91 -0.26 -24.42
CA ASN A 40 -4.06 -0.58 -23.58
C ASN A 40 -4.18 0.38 -22.39
N SER A 41 -5.42 0.68 -21.99
CA SER A 41 -5.75 1.58 -20.89
C SER A 41 -5.58 0.96 -19.50
N THR A 42 -5.23 -0.31 -19.41
CA THR A 42 -4.89 -0.96 -18.15
C THR A 42 -3.63 -0.33 -17.56
N PHE A 43 -3.69 0.01 -16.28
CA PHE A 43 -2.53 0.50 -15.54
C PHE A 43 -1.51 -0.64 -15.37
N ASP A 44 -0.37 -0.53 -16.04
CA ASP A 44 0.67 -1.55 -16.03
C ASP A 44 2.05 -0.90 -16.04
N LEU A 45 2.69 -0.81 -14.88
CA LEU A 45 4.02 -0.20 -14.74
C LEU A 45 5.18 -1.18 -14.89
N GLU A 46 4.92 -2.43 -15.23
CA GLU A 46 5.98 -3.38 -15.64
C GLU A 46 6.19 -3.32 -17.15
N SER A 47 5.13 -3.04 -17.91
CA SER A 47 5.20 -2.89 -19.36
C SER A 47 6.06 -1.69 -19.78
N THR A 48 7.11 -1.96 -20.56
CA THR A 48 7.93 -0.94 -21.21
C THR A 48 7.08 0.00 -22.08
N LYS A 49 6.10 -0.54 -22.80
CA LYS A 49 5.22 0.25 -23.69
C LYS A 49 4.36 1.25 -22.93
N TYR A 50 3.92 0.89 -21.72
CA TYR A 50 3.15 1.78 -20.86
C TYR A 50 4.01 2.96 -20.36
N LYS A 51 5.26 2.69 -19.95
CA LYS A 51 6.21 3.73 -19.54
C LYS A 51 6.59 4.67 -20.68
N GLU A 52 6.86 4.12 -21.87
CA GLU A 52 7.14 4.89 -23.08
C GLU A 52 6.00 5.86 -23.40
N SER A 53 4.75 5.39 -23.26
CA SER A 53 3.59 6.23 -23.52
C SER A 53 3.44 7.39 -22.53
N LEU A 54 3.69 7.15 -21.24
CA LEU A 54 3.67 8.20 -20.23
C LEU A 54 4.76 9.25 -20.50
N LEU A 55 5.95 8.79 -20.90
CA LEU A 55 7.07 9.65 -21.25
C LEU A 55 6.77 10.50 -22.49
N PHE A 56 6.14 9.93 -23.51
CA PHE A 56 5.76 10.65 -24.72
C PHE A 56 4.92 11.89 -24.38
N TRP A 57 3.82 11.71 -23.64
CA TRP A 57 2.93 12.82 -23.25
C TRP A 57 3.58 13.80 -22.28
N ALA A 58 4.41 13.34 -21.35
CA ALA A 58 5.14 14.22 -20.44
C ALA A 58 6.20 15.07 -21.17
N SER A 59 6.79 14.56 -22.26
CA SER A 59 7.86 15.23 -23.00
C SER A 59 7.36 16.35 -23.93
N LEU A 60 6.18 16.20 -24.53
CA LEU A 60 5.61 17.18 -25.48
C LEU A 60 5.53 18.63 -24.95
N PRO A 61 4.93 18.90 -23.77
CA PRO A 61 4.86 20.27 -23.25
C PRO A 61 6.24 20.84 -22.91
N VAL A 62 7.18 20.00 -22.49
CA VAL A 62 8.56 20.41 -22.16
C VAL A 62 9.34 20.75 -23.41
N LEU A 63 9.24 19.92 -24.46
CA LEU A 63 9.86 20.17 -25.76
C LEU A 63 9.29 21.45 -26.38
N GLY A 64 7.97 21.63 -26.31
CA GLY A 64 7.30 22.85 -26.79
C GLY A 64 7.81 24.10 -26.07
N LEU A 65 7.90 24.06 -24.74
CA LEU A 65 8.46 25.16 -23.94
C LEU A 65 9.91 25.45 -24.32
N LEU A 66 10.74 24.42 -24.52
CA LEU A 66 12.14 24.55 -24.90
C LEU A 66 12.29 25.21 -26.28
N ILE A 67 11.51 24.79 -27.27
CA ILE A 67 11.54 25.37 -28.63
C ILE A 67 11.18 26.85 -28.59
N VAL A 68 10.14 27.22 -27.83
CA VAL A 68 9.73 28.62 -27.69
C VAL A 68 10.83 29.45 -27.02
N LEU A 69 11.48 28.90 -26.00
CA LEU A 69 12.55 29.58 -25.26
C LEU A 69 13.81 29.77 -26.14
N ILE A 70 14.19 28.75 -26.92
CA ILE A 70 15.30 28.83 -27.89
C ILE A 70 14.99 29.86 -28.98
N SER A 71 13.77 29.85 -29.51
CA SER A 71 13.33 30.81 -30.54
C SER A 71 13.40 32.24 -30.02
N LEU A 72 12.99 32.46 -28.77
CA LEU A 72 13.04 33.76 -28.11
C LEU A 72 14.49 34.20 -27.83
N LEU A 73 15.34 33.27 -27.38
CA LEU A 73 16.77 33.52 -27.19
C LEU A 73 17.45 33.91 -28.50
N ALA A 74 17.21 33.16 -29.59
CA ALA A 74 17.73 33.48 -30.91
C ALA A 74 17.27 34.87 -31.36
N TYR A 75 15.98 35.17 -31.25
CA TYR A 75 15.43 36.49 -31.59
C TYR A 75 16.12 37.63 -30.82
N LEU A 76 16.37 37.46 -29.52
CA LEU A 76 17.07 38.47 -28.71
C LEU A 76 18.54 38.62 -29.10
N ILE A 77 19.24 37.51 -29.40
CA ILE A 77 20.63 37.53 -29.86
C ILE A 77 20.73 38.24 -31.21
N PHE A 78 19.92 37.86 -32.21
CA PHE A 78 19.88 38.51 -33.52
C PHE A 78 19.63 40.01 -33.38
N ARG A 79 18.68 40.40 -32.52
CA ARG A 79 18.38 41.82 -32.29
C ARG A 79 19.51 42.57 -31.58
N CYS A 80 20.21 41.93 -30.64
CA CYS A 80 21.39 42.52 -29.99
C CYS A 80 22.54 42.71 -30.98
N ILE A 81 22.80 41.72 -31.84
CA ILE A 81 23.86 41.78 -32.88
C ILE A 81 23.52 42.84 -33.93
N CYS A 82 22.30 42.86 -34.46
CA CYS A 82 21.88 43.85 -35.47
C CYS A 82 21.92 45.29 -34.93
N LYS A 83 21.62 45.51 -33.65
CA LYS A 83 21.75 46.85 -33.04
C LYS A 83 23.23 47.23 -32.85
N SER A 84 24.09 46.30 -32.45
CA SER A 84 25.52 46.56 -32.32
C SER A 84 26.17 46.93 -33.66
N ALA A 85 25.78 46.27 -34.75
CA ALA A 85 26.27 46.58 -36.10
C ALA A 85 25.77 47.96 -36.59
N TYR A 86 24.54 48.34 -36.24
CA TYR A 86 24.00 49.67 -36.55
C TYR A 86 24.68 50.78 -35.73
N ASP A 87 24.98 50.55 -34.46
CA ASP A 87 25.62 51.55 -33.59
C ASP A 87 27.08 51.84 -34.04
N ASP A 88 27.82 50.85 -34.58
CA ASP A 88 29.19 51.04 -35.11
C ASP A 88 29.24 51.77 -36.48
N GLU A 89 28.21 51.65 -37.32
CA GLU A 89 28.18 52.26 -38.66
C GLU A 89 27.61 53.71 -38.65
N SER A 90 27.12 54.18 -37.50
CA SER A 90 26.36 55.42 -37.35
C SER A 90 27.17 56.72 -37.19
N THR A 91 28.47 56.72 -37.50
CA THR A 91 29.24 57.99 -37.60
C THR A 91 28.95 58.74 -38.92
N ASN A 92 28.24 58.14 -39.89
CA ASN A 92 27.83 58.86 -41.09
C ASN A 92 26.63 58.21 -41.78
N ARG A 93 25.40 58.68 -41.46
CA ARG A 93 24.32 59.02 -42.41
C ARG A 93 22.95 59.00 -41.72
N SER A 94 22.53 60.18 -41.28
CA SER A 94 21.13 60.49 -40.99
C SER A 94 20.23 60.27 -42.22
N ARG A 95 18.99 59.83 -42.00
CA ARG A 95 17.82 59.81 -42.93
C ARG A 95 17.48 58.52 -43.68
N ILE A 96 17.78 57.36 -43.11
CA ILE A 96 16.97 56.15 -43.35
C ILE A 96 16.53 55.68 -41.96
N SER A 97 15.28 55.22 -41.80
CA SER A 97 14.74 54.57 -40.59
C SER A 97 13.78 55.35 -39.66
N GLU A 98 12.99 56.31 -40.15
CA GLU A 98 11.80 56.76 -39.38
C GLU A 98 10.66 55.72 -39.47
N SER A 99 10.54 54.99 -40.60
CA SER A 99 9.54 53.92 -40.78
C SER A 99 9.94 52.57 -40.13
N GLU A 100 11.23 52.27 -40.02
CA GLU A 100 11.72 51.08 -39.31
C GLU A 100 11.64 51.24 -37.78
N CYS A 101 11.74 52.46 -37.26
CA CYS A 101 11.60 52.73 -35.82
C CYS A 101 10.16 52.52 -35.32
N GLU A 102 9.13 52.87 -36.11
CA GLU A 102 7.72 52.63 -35.75
C GLU A 102 7.35 51.14 -35.77
N LYS A 103 7.83 50.38 -36.78
CA LYS A 103 7.71 48.91 -36.80
C LYS A 103 8.45 48.25 -35.63
N THR A 104 9.61 48.80 -35.24
CA THR A 104 10.41 48.32 -34.11
C THR A 104 9.70 48.47 -32.77
N ASN A 105 8.95 49.57 -32.56
CA ASN A 105 8.15 49.78 -31.34
C ASN A 105 6.95 48.83 -31.23
N LYS A 106 6.25 48.55 -32.35
CA LYS A 106 5.17 47.55 -32.40
C LYS A 106 5.68 46.13 -32.08
N CYS A 107 6.85 45.75 -32.58
CA CYS A 107 7.48 44.46 -32.25
C CYS A 107 7.92 44.32 -30.78
N ILE A 108 8.33 45.40 -30.10
CA ILE A 108 8.70 45.36 -28.67
C ILE A 108 7.50 45.02 -27.80
N SER A 109 6.34 45.63 -28.08
CA SER A 109 5.12 45.36 -27.34
C SER A 109 4.68 43.90 -27.50
N CYS A 110 4.68 43.35 -28.71
CA CYS A 110 4.33 41.94 -28.95
C CYS A 110 5.26 40.96 -28.21
N VAL A 111 6.56 41.24 -28.15
CA VAL A 111 7.53 40.40 -27.43
C VAL A 111 7.31 40.46 -25.92
N LYS A 112 7.01 41.63 -25.36
CA LYS A 112 6.68 41.77 -23.93
C LYS A 112 5.41 41.01 -23.56
N TRP A 113 4.36 41.11 -24.38
CA TRP A 113 3.12 40.36 -24.20
C TRP A 113 3.35 38.85 -24.34
N SER A 114 4.13 38.42 -25.32
CA SER A 114 4.49 37.00 -25.50
C SER A 114 5.24 36.44 -24.29
N ILE A 115 6.24 37.16 -23.77
CA ILE A 115 6.97 36.77 -22.54
C ILE A 115 6.02 36.72 -21.34
N SER A 116 5.14 37.71 -21.20
CA SER A 116 4.17 37.75 -20.10
C SER A 116 3.21 36.56 -20.15
N CYS A 117 2.65 36.22 -21.32
CA CYS A 117 1.82 35.04 -21.51
C CYS A 117 2.59 33.74 -21.19
N LEU A 118 3.84 33.61 -21.66
CA LEU A 118 4.66 32.43 -21.39
C LEU A 118 4.94 32.26 -19.90
N VAL A 119 5.22 33.35 -19.19
CA VAL A 119 5.41 33.29 -17.74
C VAL A 119 4.11 32.90 -17.03
N LEU A 120 2.96 33.46 -17.40
CA LEU A 120 1.68 33.09 -16.81
C LEU A 120 1.36 31.60 -17.00
N LEU A 121 1.61 31.07 -18.21
CA LEU A 121 1.46 29.63 -18.49
C LEU A 121 2.45 28.79 -17.67
N ALA A 122 3.69 29.24 -17.52
CA ALA A 122 4.69 28.55 -16.69
C ALA A 122 4.30 28.53 -15.21
N CYS A 123 3.80 29.65 -14.67
CA CYS A 123 3.30 29.75 -13.30
C CYS A 123 2.06 28.86 -13.09
N GLY A 124 1.10 28.90 -14.01
CA GLY A 124 -0.10 28.04 -13.96
C GLY A 124 0.25 26.55 -14.00
N SER A 125 1.19 26.17 -14.87
CA SER A 125 1.70 24.79 -14.93
C SER A 125 2.41 24.38 -13.64
N SER A 126 3.24 25.25 -13.04
CA SER A 126 3.89 24.98 -11.75
C SER A 126 2.88 24.87 -10.61
N ALA A 127 1.82 25.68 -10.59
CA ALA A 127 0.75 25.58 -9.60
C ALA A 127 -0.04 24.27 -9.72
N PHE A 128 -0.35 23.85 -10.96
CA PHE A 128 -0.98 22.56 -11.22
C PHE A 128 -0.08 21.39 -10.79
N GLY A 129 1.23 21.47 -11.05
CA GLY A 129 2.21 20.49 -10.58
C GLY A 129 2.28 20.41 -9.05
N PHE A 130 2.23 21.54 -8.36
CA PHE A 130 2.17 21.59 -6.89
C PHE A 130 0.92 20.89 -6.34
N TYR A 131 -0.24 21.17 -6.94
CA TYR A 131 -1.50 20.50 -6.58
C TYR A 131 -1.40 18.99 -6.79
N GLY A 132 -0.97 18.54 -7.98
CA GLY A 132 -0.80 17.11 -8.27
C GLY A 132 0.19 16.42 -7.33
N ASN A 133 1.30 17.08 -6.97
CA ASN A 133 2.27 16.54 -6.00
C ASN A 133 1.67 16.32 -4.61
N ASN A 134 0.75 17.20 -4.19
CA ASN A 134 0.05 17.07 -2.92
C ASN A 134 -0.98 15.93 -2.93
N GLU A 135 -1.72 15.77 -4.02
CA GLU A 135 -2.67 14.66 -4.16
C GLU A 135 -1.94 13.30 -4.19
N ILE A 136 -0.78 13.22 -4.85
CA ILE A 136 0.06 12.00 -4.80
C ILE A 136 0.53 11.71 -3.37
N ARG A 137 0.91 12.73 -2.60
CA ARG A 137 1.32 12.56 -1.19
C ARG A 137 0.17 12.03 -0.33
N LYS A 138 -1.05 12.55 -0.51
CA LYS A 138 -2.23 12.03 0.20
C LYS A 138 -2.45 10.56 -0.11
N GLY A 139 -2.43 10.18 -1.39
CA GLY A 139 -2.56 8.78 -1.80
C GLY A 139 -1.46 7.89 -1.23
N SER A 140 -0.21 8.38 -1.22
CA SER A 140 0.94 7.69 -0.63
C SER A 140 0.78 7.46 0.87
N ASN A 141 0.33 8.48 1.62
CA ASN A 141 0.04 8.34 3.05
C ASN A 141 -1.03 7.28 3.32
N ILE A 142 -2.12 7.26 2.55
CA ILE A 142 -3.19 6.23 2.69
C ILE A 142 -2.61 4.82 2.51
N VAL A 143 -1.74 4.62 1.52
CA VAL A 143 -1.06 3.34 1.29
C VAL A 143 -0.13 2.99 2.45
N SER A 144 0.64 3.96 2.95
CA SER A 144 1.54 3.77 4.10
C SER A 144 0.77 3.39 5.35
N ASP A 145 -0.33 4.10 5.65
CA ASP A 145 -1.20 3.83 6.78
C ASP A 145 -1.87 2.46 6.68
N ALA A 146 -2.28 2.05 5.47
CA ALA A 146 -2.81 0.72 5.21
C ALA A 146 -1.77 -0.39 5.44
N ILE A 147 -0.52 -0.18 5.02
CA ILE A 147 0.58 -1.13 5.25
C ILE A 147 0.89 -1.23 6.75
N ALA A 148 1.00 -0.10 7.44
CA ALA A 148 1.24 -0.06 8.88
C ALA A 148 0.11 -0.74 9.67
N SER A 149 -1.15 -0.46 9.30
CA SER A 149 -2.33 -1.09 9.91
C SER A 149 -2.34 -2.60 9.66
N THR A 150 -1.95 -3.03 8.46
CA THR A 150 -1.83 -4.46 8.13
C THR A 150 -0.79 -5.14 9.01
N ALA A 151 0.38 -4.52 9.23
CA ALA A 151 1.42 -5.05 10.09
C ALA A 151 0.95 -5.18 11.56
N ILE A 152 0.21 -4.20 12.07
CA ILE A 152 -0.37 -4.25 13.44
C ILE A 152 -1.41 -5.37 13.56
N ASN A 153 -2.36 -5.43 12.62
CA ASN A 153 -3.39 -6.48 12.61
C ASN A 153 -2.76 -7.87 12.55
N LEU A 154 -1.64 -7.97 11.85
CA LEU A 154 -0.89 -9.19 11.75
C LEU A 154 -0.23 -9.59 13.08
N TYR A 155 0.46 -8.66 13.73
CA TYR A 155 1.04 -8.89 15.06
C TYR A 155 0.00 -9.38 16.08
N TYR A 156 -1.20 -8.79 16.07
CA TYR A 156 -2.30 -9.25 16.92
C TYR A 156 -2.75 -10.67 16.57
N ALA A 157 -2.87 -10.99 15.28
CA ALA A 157 -3.20 -12.35 14.85
C ALA A 157 -2.14 -13.37 15.29
N GLN A 158 -0.85 -13.03 15.22
CA GLN A 158 0.25 -13.90 15.70
C GLN A 158 0.14 -14.15 17.20
N THR A 159 -0.08 -13.08 17.97
CA THR A 159 -0.22 -13.18 19.42
C THR A 159 -1.39 -14.10 19.79
N GLN A 160 -2.52 -13.98 19.11
CA GLN A 160 -3.68 -14.86 19.31
C GLN A 160 -3.38 -16.32 18.94
N VAL A 161 -2.73 -16.58 17.80
CA VAL A 161 -2.32 -17.94 17.40
C VAL A 161 -1.37 -18.57 18.42
N SER A 162 -0.45 -17.77 18.99
CA SER A 162 0.48 -18.24 20.02
C SER A 162 -0.21 -18.60 21.34
N GLN A 163 -1.21 -17.81 21.75
CA GLN A 163 -2.03 -18.08 22.93
C GLN A 163 -2.87 -19.35 22.73
N LEU A 164 -3.50 -19.48 21.56
CA LEU A 164 -4.26 -20.67 21.17
C LEU A 164 -3.38 -21.93 21.18
N ARG A 165 -2.15 -21.84 20.68
CA ARG A 165 -1.16 -22.93 20.72
C ARG A 165 -0.89 -23.41 22.15
N ASN A 166 -0.69 -22.47 23.08
CA ASN A 166 -0.45 -22.80 24.48
C ASN A 166 -1.67 -23.47 25.13
N LEU A 167 -2.87 -22.97 24.83
CA LEU A 167 -4.12 -23.52 25.35
C LEU A 167 -4.39 -24.94 24.82
N ILE A 168 -4.10 -25.21 23.54
CA ILE A 168 -4.20 -26.56 22.96
C ILE A 168 -3.18 -27.51 23.61
N ASN A 169 -1.93 -27.08 23.78
CA ASN A 169 -0.91 -27.90 24.43
C ASN A 169 -1.28 -28.24 25.88
N SER A 170 -1.80 -27.26 26.64
CA SER A 170 -2.29 -27.47 28.00
C SER A 170 -3.42 -28.49 28.03
N THR A 171 -4.42 -28.31 27.18
CA THR A 171 -5.61 -29.18 27.14
C THR A 171 -5.25 -30.60 26.69
N ASN A 172 -4.34 -30.76 25.73
CA ASN A 172 -3.87 -32.07 25.30
C ASN A 172 -3.10 -32.79 26.44
N ALA A 173 -2.30 -32.05 27.22
CA ALA A 173 -1.65 -32.59 28.40
C ALA A 173 -2.67 -33.02 29.47
N GLU A 174 -3.73 -32.23 29.69
CA GLU A 174 -4.84 -32.57 30.59
C GLU A 174 -5.59 -33.83 30.15
N ILE A 175 -6.00 -33.93 28.87
CA ILE A 175 -6.65 -35.13 28.30
C ILE A 175 -5.77 -36.37 28.52
N LYS A 176 -4.47 -36.27 28.23
CA LYS A 176 -3.53 -37.36 28.42
C LYS A 176 -3.42 -37.77 29.89
N SER A 177 -3.32 -36.79 30.79
CA SER A 177 -3.22 -37.03 32.24
C SER A 177 -4.50 -37.68 32.80
N LEU A 178 -5.66 -37.22 32.36
CA LEU A 178 -6.97 -37.75 32.76
C LEU A 178 -7.12 -39.18 32.27
N ARG A 179 -6.83 -39.44 30.99
CA ARG A 179 -6.86 -40.77 30.39
C ARG A 179 -5.96 -41.76 31.13
N GLU A 180 -4.74 -41.38 31.47
CA GLU A 180 -3.82 -42.26 32.23
C GLU A 180 -4.32 -42.52 33.66
N THR A 181 -4.88 -41.50 34.31
CA THR A 181 -5.44 -41.63 35.66
C THR A 181 -6.66 -42.55 35.66
N LEU A 182 -7.51 -42.41 34.65
CA LEU A 182 -8.72 -43.20 34.48
C LEU A 182 -8.39 -44.67 34.15
N LYS A 183 -7.42 -44.91 33.25
CA LYS A 183 -6.90 -46.25 32.96
C LYS A 183 -6.33 -46.94 34.20
N ARG A 184 -5.59 -46.21 35.04
CA ARG A 184 -5.04 -46.75 36.30
C ARG A 184 -6.14 -47.07 37.31
N HIS A 185 -7.08 -46.14 37.51
CA HIS A 185 -8.15 -46.31 38.49
C HIS A 185 -9.08 -47.47 38.12
N PHE A 186 -9.54 -47.54 36.87
CA PHE A 186 -10.44 -48.60 36.43
C PHE A 186 -9.73 -49.91 36.09
N GLY A 187 -8.43 -49.88 35.75
CA GLY A 187 -7.61 -51.09 35.67
C GLY A 187 -7.59 -51.87 37.00
N GLN A 188 -7.68 -51.16 38.12
CA GLN A 188 -7.73 -51.75 39.46
C GLN A 188 -9.10 -52.41 39.78
N TYR A 189 -10.20 -51.91 39.18
CA TYR A 189 -11.58 -52.41 39.41
C TYR A 189 -12.18 -53.12 38.18
N ARG A 190 -11.33 -53.59 37.25
CA ARG A 190 -11.68 -54.13 35.93
C ARG A 190 -12.78 -55.21 35.90
N HIS A 191 -13.01 -55.89 37.02
CA HIS A 191 -13.93 -57.01 37.18
C HIS A 191 -15.35 -56.62 37.63
N LEU A 192 -15.59 -55.37 38.03
CA LEU A 192 -16.87 -54.93 38.60
C LEU A 192 -17.77 -54.13 37.65
N ASN A 193 -17.19 -53.47 36.63
CA ASN A 193 -17.96 -52.60 35.75
C ASN A 193 -17.23 -52.36 34.40
N THR A 194 -17.27 -53.33 33.49
CA THR A 194 -16.54 -53.29 32.19
C THR A 194 -17.18 -52.33 31.19
N THR A 195 -18.51 -52.29 31.10
CA THR A 195 -19.24 -51.53 30.08
C THR A 195 -19.10 -50.00 30.24
N ALA A 196 -19.18 -49.49 31.48
CA ALA A 196 -19.05 -48.06 31.75
C ALA A 196 -17.63 -47.53 31.47
N ASN A 197 -16.62 -48.36 31.72
CA ASN A 197 -15.21 -48.02 31.50
C ASN A 197 -14.82 -48.06 30.03
N GLU A 198 -15.38 -48.99 29.26
CA GLU A 198 -15.20 -49.05 27.82
C GLU A 198 -15.83 -47.83 27.14
N GLU A 199 -17.05 -47.43 27.53
CA GLU A 199 -17.73 -46.28 26.92
C GLU A 199 -17.06 -44.95 27.26
N LEU A 200 -16.70 -44.73 28.54
CA LEU A 200 -15.95 -43.53 28.96
C LEU A 200 -14.55 -43.48 28.32
N GLY A 201 -13.91 -44.64 28.14
CA GLY A 201 -12.66 -44.79 27.41
C GLY A 201 -12.78 -44.37 25.94
N LYS A 202 -13.86 -44.75 25.26
CA LYS A 202 -14.14 -44.32 23.88
C LYS A 202 -14.30 -42.81 23.78
N HIS A 203 -15.05 -42.17 24.67
CA HIS A 203 -15.21 -40.71 24.66
C HIS A 203 -13.87 -39.99 24.84
N LEU A 204 -13.00 -40.46 25.74
CA LEU A 204 -11.67 -39.87 25.95
C LEU A 204 -10.73 -40.11 24.75
N GLU A 205 -10.83 -41.26 24.08
CA GLU A 205 -10.06 -41.54 22.86
C GLU A 205 -10.53 -40.65 21.70
N LEU A 206 -11.85 -40.46 21.57
CA LEU A 206 -12.44 -39.54 20.61
C LEU A 206 -11.99 -38.09 20.87
N MET A 207 -12.01 -37.63 22.12
CA MET A 207 -11.46 -36.31 22.49
C MET A 207 -9.99 -36.18 22.11
N SER A 208 -9.15 -37.18 22.43
CA SER A 208 -7.73 -37.17 22.08
C SER A 208 -7.50 -37.12 20.58
N ARG A 209 -8.32 -37.83 19.79
CA ARG A 209 -8.27 -37.81 18.33
C ARG A 209 -8.68 -36.46 17.77
N ARG A 210 -9.83 -35.93 18.20
CA ARG A 210 -10.33 -34.60 17.80
C ARG A 210 -9.34 -33.50 18.16
N MET A 211 -8.70 -33.60 19.32
CA MET A 211 -7.69 -32.64 19.73
C MET A 211 -6.45 -32.65 18.83
N THR A 212 -6.08 -33.83 18.33
CA THR A 212 -5.00 -33.95 17.34
C THR A 212 -5.40 -33.35 16.00
N GLU A 213 -6.67 -33.47 15.60
CA GLU A 213 -7.22 -32.82 14.39
C GLU A 213 -7.24 -31.29 14.54
N VAL A 214 -7.71 -30.76 15.67
CA VAL A 214 -7.65 -29.31 15.99
C VAL A 214 -6.20 -28.82 15.95
N TRP A 215 -5.28 -29.57 16.56
CA TRP A 215 -3.86 -29.24 16.53
C TRP A 215 -3.28 -29.27 15.12
N ASN A 216 -3.71 -30.16 14.23
CA ASN A 216 -3.23 -30.14 12.85
C ASN A 216 -3.72 -28.88 12.10
N HIS A 217 -4.94 -28.42 12.34
CA HIS A 217 -5.45 -27.16 11.77
C HIS A 217 -4.69 -25.95 12.28
N VAL A 218 -4.39 -25.90 13.59
CA VAL A 218 -3.64 -24.80 14.22
C VAL A 218 -2.15 -24.88 13.93
N ARG A 219 -1.56 -26.08 13.84
CA ARG A 219 -0.15 -26.27 13.47
C ARG A 219 0.13 -25.70 12.09
N ASP A 220 -0.75 -25.91 11.12
CA ASP A 220 -0.56 -25.31 9.80
C ASP A 220 -0.64 -23.78 9.83
N LEU A 221 -1.38 -23.19 10.79
CA LEU A 221 -1.34 -21.75 11.05
C LEU A 221 -0.02 -21.33 11.71
N VAL A 222 0.47 -22.10 12.68
CA VAL A 222 1.72 -21.85 13.42
C VAL A 222 2.97 -22.05 12.55
N ASP A 223 3.05 -23.10 11.74
CA ASP A 223 4.17 -23.38 10.83
C ASP A 223 4.25 -22.33 9.71
N ARG A 224 3.09 -21.82 9.27
CA ARG A 224 3.02 -20.66 8.37
C ARG A 224 3.42 -19.36 9.07
N ASP A 225 3.24 -19.27 10.39
CA ASP A 225 3.60 -18.12 11.21
C ASP A 225 5.10 -18.05 11.51
N GLU A 226 5.76 -19.18 11.77
CA GLU A 226 7.20 -19.22 12.05
C GLU A 226 8.04 -18.82 10.82
N LYS A 227 7.56 -19.13 9.60
CA LYS A 227 8.17 -18.64 8.35
C LYS A 227 7.86 -17.17 8.05
N ARG A 228 6.92 -16.57 8.81
CA ARG A 228 6.37 -15.24 8.57
C ARG A 228 7.10 -14.13 9.34
N ASP A 229 7.72 -14.45 10.46
CA ASP A 229 8.52 -13.51 11.25
C ASP A 229 9.64 -12.84 10.41
N GLU A 230 10.21 -13.57 9.45
CA GLU A 230 11.19 -13.03 8.50
C GLU A 230 10.57 -12.05 7.48
N THR A 231 9.27 -12.19 7.23
CA THR A 231 8.50 -11.36 6.30
C THR A 231 8.01 -10.07 6.98
N ASP A 232 7.61 -10.13 8.25
CA ASP A 232 7.11 -8.96 9.00
C ASP A 232 8.21 -7.94 9.26
N SER A 233 9.41 -8.42 9.60
CA SER A 233 10.63 -7.60 9.66
C SER A 233 10.87 -6.87 8.34
N LYS A 234 10.69 -7.56 7.21
CA LYS A 234 10.86 -6.97 5.88
C LYS A 234 9.78 -5.94 5.56
N VAL A 235 8.51 -6.24 5.84
CA VAL A 235 7.38 -5.31 5.60
C VAL A 235 7.56 -4.01 6.37
N ALA A 236 7.95 -4.08 7.65
CA ALA A 236 8.19 -2.89 8.48
C ALA A 236 9.35 -2.04 7.94
N ILE A 237 10.46 -2.68 7.52
CA ILE A 237 11.62 -1.99 6.92
C ILE A 237 11.22 -1.30 5.61
N TYR A 238 10.47 -1.99 4.73
CA TYR A 238 10.05 -1.44 3.45
C TYR A 238 9.00 -0.35 3.59
N SER A 239 8.08 -0.45 4.55
CA SER A 239 7.11 0.61 4.86
C SER A 239 7.81 1.90 5.25
N LYS A 240 8.81 1.80 6.14
CA LYS A 240 9.60 2.96 6.54
C LYS A 240 10.42 3.54 5.40
N LEU A 241 11.03 2.68 4.58
CA LEU A 241 11.77 3.10 3.39
C LEU A 241 10.87 3.84 2.39
N PHE A 242 9.63 3.37 2.23
CA PHE A 242 8.62 3.99 1.36
C PHE A 242 8.22 5.37 1.88
N GLU A 243 7.93 5.50 3.18
CA GLU A 243 7.56 6.76 3.81
C GLU A 243 8.68 7.81 3.70
N ASP A 244 9.92 7.42 4.02
CA ASP A 244 11.09 8.28 3.93
C ASP A 244 11.30 8.74 2.48
N PHE A 245 11.25 7.80 1.52
CA PHE A 245 11.41 8.11 0.11
C PHE A 245 10.34 9.07 -0.40
N ASP A 246 9.06 8.83 -0.07
CA ASP A 246 7.98 9.70 -0.51
C ASP A 246 8.07 11.08 0.13
N LEU A 247 8.56 11.19 1.38
CA LEU A 247 8.87 12.47 2.01
C LEU A 247 9.95 13.24 1.25
N TYR A 248 11.07 12.59 0.91
CA TYR A 248 12.13 13.22 0.12
C TYR A 248 11.63 13.67 -1.25
N ARG A 249 10.87 12.82 -1.96
CA ARG A 249 10.25 13.14 -3.24
C ARG A 249 9.34 14.36 -3.11
N TRP A 250 8.45 14.38 -2.11
CA TRP A 250 7.47 15.44 -1.90
C TRP A 250 8.13 16.80 -1.63
N ILE A 251 9.10 16.85 -0.70
CA ILE A 251 9.83 18.09 -0.36
C ILE A 251 10.67 18.57 -1.54
N THR A 252 11.32 17.66 -2.27
CA THR A 252 12.12 18.01 -3.45
C THR A 252 11.23 18.63 -4.54
N CYS A 253 10.04 18.06 -4.80
CA CYS A 253 9.09 18.62 -5.76
C CYS A 253 8.61 20.01 -5.34
N ILE A 254 8.26 20.21 -4.07
CA ILE A 254 7.88 21.52 -3.54
C ILE A 254 9.00 22.53 -3.75
N SER A 255 10.22 22.17 -3.38
CA SER A 255 11.40 23.04 -3.52
C SER A 255 11.61 23.45 -4.97
N ILE A 256 11.52 22.49 -5.90
CA ILE A 256 11.64 22.74 -7.35
C ILE A 256 10.53 23.69 -7.84
N PHE A 257 9.27 23.47 -7.45
CA PHE A 257 8.16 24.34 -7.89
C PHE A 257 8.30 25.77 -7.35
N VAL A 258 8.72 25.94 -6.09
CA VAL A 258 8.98 27.26 -5.52
C VAL A 258 10.09 27.97 -6.28
N TRP A 259 11.21 27.29 -6.58
CA TRP A 259 12.28 27.86 -7.38
C TRP A 259 11.84 28.24 -8.80
N LEU A 260 11.00 27.42 -9.45
CA LEU A 260 10.43 27.73 -10.76
C LEU A 260 9.53 28.96 -10.74
N ILE A 261 8.73 29.15 -9.68
CA ILE A 261 7.90 30.33 -9.51
C ILE A 261 8.78 31.58 -9.31
N VAL A 262 9.83 31.49 -8.48
CA VAL A 262 10.78 32.61 -8.29
C VAL A 262 11.45 33.00 -9.61
N LEU A 263 11.94 32.04 -10.40
CA LEU A 263 12.52 32.31 -11.72
C LEU A 263 11.51 32.96 -12.67
N SER A 264 10.26 32.49 -12.63
CA SER A 264 9.16 33.05 -13.43
C SER A 264 8.88 34.51 -13.05
N LEU A 265 8.86 34.84 -11.75
CA LEU A 265 8.71 36.22 -11.26
C LEU A 265 9.90 37.10 -11.67
N MET A 266 11.12 36.58 -11.62
CA MET A 266 12.32 37.31 -12.07
C MET A 266 12.27 37.61 -13.57
N LEU A 267 11.76 36.68 -14.39
CA LEU A 267 11.55 36.89 -15.83
C LEU A 267 10.51 38.00 -16.11
N LEU A 268 9.42 38.06 -15.33
CA LEU A 268 8.45 39.16 -15.41
C LEU A 268 9.09 40.52 -15.07
N LEU A 269 9.85 40.59 -13.97
CA LEU A 269 10.57 41.80 -13.58
C LEU A 269 11.58 42.23 -14.65
N GLY A 270 12.29 41.29 -15.26
CA GLY A 270 13.20 41.52 -16.38
C GLY A 270 12.48 42.10 -17.61
N ALA A 271 11.29 41.57 -17.92
CA ALA A 271 10.46 42.04 -19.04
C ALA A 271 9.95 43.48 -18.82
N VAL A 272 9.56 43.82 -17.59
CA VAL A 272 9.14 45.17 -17.20
C VAL A 272 10.31 46.15 -17.27
N LYS A 273 11.44 45.80 -16.62
CA LYS A 273 12.64 46.65 -16.54
C LYS A 273 13.37 46.80 -17.88
N SER A 274 13.02 46.00 -18.89
CA SER A 274 13.54 46.07 -20.27
C SER A 274 15.07 45.93 -20.36
N SER A 275 15.72 45.28 -19.38
CA SER A 275 17.17 45.06 -19.35
C SER A 275 17.53 43.83 -20.19
N LYS A 276 18.21 44.07 -21.31
CA LYS A 276 18.51 43.03 -22.32
C LYS A 276 19.42 41.92 -21.79
N CYS A 277 20.53 42.28 -21.13
CA CYS A 277 21.47 41.29 -20.57
C CYS A 277 20.84 40.45 -19.46
N LEU A 278 20.09 41.10 -18.55
CA LEU A 278 19.45 40.40 -17.44
C LEU A 278 18.39 39.42 -17.94
N LEU A 279 17.60 39.81 -18.94
CA LEU A 279 16.58 38.94 -19.53
C LEU A 279 17.20 37.74 -20.27
N LEU A 280 18.32 37.94 -20.98
CA LEU A 280 19.04 36.87 -21.67
C LEU A 280 19.64 35.86 -20.67
N VAL A 281 20.27 36.35 -19.60
CA VAL A 281 20.84 35.50 -18.53
C VAL A 281 19.74 34.72 -17.81
N LEU A 282 18.61 35.36 -17.46
CA LEU A 282 17.50 34.69 -16.80
C LEU A 282 16.83 33.63 -17.68
N ILE A 283 16.72 33.87 -18.99
CA ILE A 283 16.19 32.89 -19.95
C ILE A 283 17.12 31.67 -20.05
N LEU A 284 18.43 31.87 -20.14
CA LEU A 284 19.40 30.77 -20.19
C LEU A 284 19.37 29.93 -18.90
N ILE A 285 19.41 30.58 -17.74
CA ILE A 285 19.33 29.90 -16.45
C ILE A 285 17.99 29.17 -16.31
N GLY A 286 16.89 29.81 -16.71
CA GLY A 286 15.56 29.19 -16.72
C GLY A 286 15.46 27.99 -17.64
N ALA A 287 16.10 28.03 -18.83
CA ALA A 287 16.14 26.92 -19.78
C ALA A 287 16.84 25.70 -19.19
N ILE A 288 18.02 25.93 -18.62
CA ILE A 288 18.83 24.88 -17.99
C ILE A 288 18.07 24.27 -16.82
N PHE A 289 17.47 25.11 -15.96
CA PHE A 289 16.72 24.64 -14.80
C PHE A 289 15.44 23.87 -15.20
N LYS A 290 14.71 24.31 -16.22
CA LYS A 290 13.56 23.56 -16.77
C LYS A 290 13.98 22.21 -17.35
N PHE A 291 15.12 22.15 -18.03
CA PHE A 291 15.66 20.90 -18.55
C PHE A 291 16.08 19.94 -17.44
N THR A 292 16.83 20.40 -16.44
CA THR A 292 17.27 19.57 -15.31
C THR A 292 16.11 19.09 -14.45
N THR A 293 15.13 19.95 -14.19
CA THR A 293 13.92 19.58 -13.43
C THR A 293 13.09 18.51 -14.15
N PHE A 294 12.97 18.57 -15.49
CA PHE A 294 12.34 17.50 -16.26
C PHE A 294 13.10 16.16 -16.15
N GLN A 295 14.43 16.17 -16.27
CA GLN A 295 15.23 14.95 -16.14
C GLN A 295 15.11 14.34 -14.73
N ILE A 296 15.14 15.18 -13.70
CA ILE A 296 14.95 14.74 -12.31
C ILE A 296 13.56 14.14 -12.16
N LEU A 297 12.50 14.87 -12.52
CA LEU A 297 11.12 14.40 -12.42
C LEU A 297 10.91 13.10 -13.22
N TYR A 298 11.46 13.01 -14.42
CA TYR A 298 11.45 11.78 -15.22
C TYR A 298 12.15 10.61 -14.52
N MET A 299 13.29 10.84 -13.88
CA MET A 299 13.96 9.80 -13.10
C MET A 299 13.10 9.33 -11.92
N TRP A 300 12.37 10.22 -11.25
CA TRP A 300 11.46 9.86 -10.15
C TRP A 300 10.20 9.12 -10.63
N TYR A 301 9.64 9.49 -11.79
CA TYR A 301 8.44 8.85 -12.34
C TYR A 301 8.75 7.57 -13.12
N SER A 302 9.84 7.51 -13.89
CA SER A 302 10.23 6.30 -14.64
C SER A 302 10.83 5.23 -13.72
N ASN A 303 11.66 5.64 -12.75
CA ASN A 303 12.04 4.80 -11.62
C ASN A 303 11.08 5.08 -10.47
N SER A 304 9.77 4.88 -10.69
CA SER A 304 8.73 4.93 -9.65
C SER A 304 9.10 3.98 -8.51
N CYS A 305 10.03 4.35 -7.65
CA CYS A 305 10.57 3.52 -6.60
C CYS A 305 9.46 3.29 -5.57
N GLY A 306 8.53 4.24 -5.38
CA GLY A 306 7.35 4.03 -4.55
C GLY A 306 6.44 2.89 -5.05
N LEU A 307 6.07 2.89 -6.33
CA LEU A 307 5.22 1.81 -6.87
C LEU A 307 6.00 0.53 -7.18
N LEU A 308 7.27 0.63 -7.54
CA LEU A 308 8.18 -0.50 -7.65
C LEU A 308 8.42 -1.13 -6.28
N VAL A 309 8.47 -0.35 -5.19
CA VAL A 309 8.53 -0.86 -3.81
C VAL A 309 7.22 -1.54 -3.47
N VAL A 310 6.05 -0.99 -3.80
CA VAL A 310 4.76 -1.68 -3.63
C VAL A 310 4.67 -2.96 -4.48
N MET A 311 5.14 -2.94 -5.73
CA MET A 311 5.21 -4.10 -6.64
C MET A 311 6.28 -5.12 -6.21
N GLN A 312 7.40 -4.67 -5.63
CA GLN A 312 8.44 -5.53 -5.03
C GLN A 312 7.98 -6.12 -3.71
N LEU A 313 7.23 -5.36 -2.90
CA LEU A 313 6.50 -5.86 -1.73
C LEU A 313 5.54 -6.96 -2.16
N THR A 314 4.73 -6.75 -3.21
CA THR A 314 3.78 -7.77 -3.68
C THR A 314 4.41 -8.97 -4.40
N SER A 315 5.56 -8.80 -5.06
CA SER A 315 6.24 -9.89 -5.78
C SER A 315 7.20 -10.69 -4.90
N ARG A 316 7.86 -10.06 -3.91
CA ARG A 316 8.77 -10.75 -2.97
C ARG A 316 8.03 -11.37 -1.80
N ILE A 317 6.86 -10.85 -1.42
CA ILE A 317 6.00 -11.42 -0.40
C ILE A 317 4.95 -12.30 -1.07
N ASN A 318 5.38 -13.25 -1.92
CA ASN A 318 4.52 -14.18 -2.63
C ASN A 318 3.88 -15.20 -1.68
N SER A 319 2.95 -14.73 -0.85
CA SER A 319 2.14 -15.52 0.07
C SER A 319 0.67 -15.23 -0.20
N SER A 320 -0.19 -16.24 -0.06
CA SER A 320 -1.64 -16.12 -0.20
C SER A 320 -2.25 -15.02 0.68
N PHE A 321 -1.54 -14.63 1.75
CA PHE A 321 -1.93 -13.56 2.65
C PHE A 321 -1.72 -12.18 2.02
N THR A 322 -0.59 -11.94 1.37
CA THR A 322 -0.29 -10.67 0.67
C THR A 322 -1.26 -10.44 -0.49
N GLU A 323 -1.59 -11.52 -1.21
CA GLU A 323 -2.52 -11.44 -2.34
C GLU A 323 -3.96 -11.11 -1.88
N TYR A 324 -4.36 -11.58 -0.70
CA TYR A 324 -5.68 -11.25 -0.13
C TYR A 324 -5.69 -9.86 0.53
N TYR A 325 -4.75 -9.58 1.44
CA TYR A 325 -4.75 -8.38 2.28
C TYR A 325 -4.13 -7.14 1.61
N ILE A 326 -3.27 -7.30 0.59
CA ILE A 326 -2.64 -6.16 -0.11
C ILE A 326 -3.18 -5.97 -1.52
N LYS A 327 -3.37 -7.05 -2.30
CA LYS A 327 -3.93 -6.92 -3.67
C LYS A 327 -5.46 -6.87 -3.72
N CYS A 328 -6.15 -7.10 -2.61
CA CYS A 328 -7.62 -7.02 -2.48
C CYS A 328 -8.36 -7.68 -3.66
N ASN A 329 -8.05 -8.95 -3.96
CA ASN A 329 -8.78 -9.72 -4.97
C ASN A 329 -9.68 -10.79 -4.32
N PRO A 330 -10.83 -10.40 -3.75
CA PRO A 330 -11.70 -11.30 -3.00
C PRO A 330 -12.35 -12.38 -3.87
N THR A 331 -12.47 -12.15 -5.19
CA THR A 331 -13.08 -13.08 -6.14
C THR A 331 -12.16 -14.20 -6.57
N LYS A 332 -10.83 -14.00 -6.60
CA LYS A 332 -9.86 -15.06 -6.94
C LYS A 332 -9.35 -15.85 -5.74
N HIS A 333 -9.26 -15.22 -4.56
CA HIS A 333 -8.69 -15.86 -3.38
C HIS A 333 -9.62 -15.69 -2.16
N PRO A 334 -10.25 -16.76 -1.65
CA PRO A 334 -10.96 -16.69 -0.38
C PRO A 334 -9.96 -16.44 0.75
N ASN A 335 -10.44 -15.88 1.87
CA ASN A 335 -9.59 -15.62 3.03
C ASN A 335 -8.83 -16.92 3.43
N PRO A 336 -7.48 -16.91 3.40
CA PRO A 336 -6.67 -18.12 3.58
C PRO A 336 -6.78 -18.72 4.98
N LEU A 337 -7.32 -17.98 5.95
CA LEU A 337 -7.50 -18.43 7.33
C LEU A 337 -8.85 -19.11 7.57
N VAL A 338 -9.87 -18.83 6.75
CA VAL A 338 -11.26 -19.25 7.03
C VAL A 338 -11.39 -20.77 7.15
N HIS A 339 -10.74 -21.53 6.27
CA HIS A 339 -10.81 -23.00 6.33
C HIS A 339 -10.19 -23.56 7.62
N HIS A 340 -9.07 -22.99 8.07
CA HIS A 340 -8.37 -23.44 9.27
C HIS A 340 -9.11 -23.05 10.55
N ILE A 341 -9.61 -21.82 10.61
CA ILE A 341 -10.41 -21.31 11.73
C ILE A 341 -11.68 -22.16 11.88
N LYS A 342 -12.43 -22.38 10.79
CA LYS A 342 -13.67 -23.15 10.82
C LYS A 342 -13.44 -24.62 11.19
N GLY A 343 -12.36 -25.22 10.68
CA GLY A 343 -11.95 -26.58 11.08
C GLY A 343 -11.64 -26.69 12.57
N ALA A 344 -10.89 -25.72 13.11
CA ALA A 344 -10.58 -25.67 14.54
C ALA A 344 -11.83 -25.43 15.40
N GLN A 345 -12.71 -24.50 15.02
CA GLN A 345 -13.99 -24.25 15.73
C GLN A 345 -14.86 -25.50 15.80
N ASN A 346 -15.02 -26.20 14.68
CA ASN A 346 -15.79 -27.44 14.64
C ASN A 346 -15.17 -28.51 15.55
N GLY A 347 -13.86 -28.71 15.47
CA GLY A 347 -13.16 -29.70 16.29
C GLY A 347 -13.25 -29.42 17.80
N VAL A 348 -13.09 -28.16 18.22
CA VAL A 348 -13.27 -27.74 19.63
C VAL A 348 -14.73 -27.93 20.06
N SER A 349 -15.68 -27.63 19.18
CA SER A 349 -17.10 -27.79 19.47
C SER A 349 -17.49 -29.25 19.72
N GLU A 350 -17.01 -30.15 18.86
CA GLU A 350 -17.21 -31.58 19.03
C GLU A 350 -16.51 -32.12 20.29
N MET A 351 -15.33 -31.59 20.62
CA MET A 351 -14.62 -31.95 21.85
C MET A 351 -15.42 -31.57 23.10
N ASN A 352 -16.01 -30.37 23.11
CA ASN A 352 -16.86 -29.93 24.22
C ASN A 352 -18.13 -30.78 24.35
N SER A 353 -18.73 -31.22 23.22
CA SER A 353 -19.86 -32.16 23.24
C SER A 353 -19.47 -33.49 23.88
N ASN A 354 -18.32 -34.06 23.47
CA ASN A 354 -17.82 -35.31 24.03
C ASN A 354 -17.54 -35.19 25.53
N ILE A 355 -17.04 -34.03 26.01
CA ILE A 355 -16.77 -33.80 27.43
C ILE A 355 -18.06 -33.80 28.24
N ASN A 356 -19.09 -33.13 27.74
CA ASN A 356 -20.41 -33.10 28.38
C ASN A 356 -21.05 -34.50 28.42
N GLU A 357 -20.91 -35.28 27.35
CA GLU A 357 -21.37 -36.68 27.34
C GLU A 357 -20.61 -37.53 28.37
N ALA A 358 -19.27 -37.45 28.40
CA ALA A 358 -18.44 -38.15 29.38
C ALA A 358 -18.77 -37.77 30.84
N ALA A 359 -18.99 -36.48 31.10
CA ALA A 359 -19.38 -35.97 32.42
C ALA A 359 -20.79 -36.46 32.83
N ASN A 360 -21.74 -36.47 31.89
CA ASN A 360 -23.09 -37.00 32.12
C ASN A 360 -23.07 -38.51 32.37
N TYR A 361 -22.22 -39.27 31.66
CA TYR A 361 -22.02 -40.69 31.93
C TYR A 361 -21.52 -40.94 33.35
N ILE A 362 -20.50 -40.20 33.81
CA ILE A 362 -19.97 -40.31 35.18
C ILE A 362 -21.06 -39.96 36.22
N LYS A 363 -21.84 -38.90 35.98
CA LYS A 363 -22.91 -38.44 36.88
C LYS A 363 -24.06 -39.45 37.00
N ASN A 364 -24.39 -40.14 35.91
CA ASN A 364 -25.54 -41.07 35.86
C ASN A 364 -25.18 -42.49 36.33
N PHE A 365 -23.92 -42.92 36.19
CA PHE A 365 -23.50 -44.28 36.53
C PHE A 365 -22.97 -44.45 37.96
N LEU A 366 -22.61 -43.37 38.67
CA LEU A 366 -22.04 -43.44 40.02
C LEU A 366 -23.05 -42.91 41.07
N PRO A 367 -23.38 -43.66 42.12
CA PRO A 367 -24.24 -43.19 43.20
C PRO A 367 -23.58 -42.01 43.94
N GLN A 368 -24.38 -41.03 44.39
CA GLN A 368 -23.90 -39.80 45.06
C GLN A 368 -22.93 -40.06 46.24
N SER A 369 -22.96 -41.24 46.86
CA SER A 369 -22.09 -41.63 47.98
C SER A 369 -20.63 -41.91 47.61
N GLU A 370 -20.33 -42.22 46.34
CA GLU A 370 -18.95 -42.40 45.84
C GLU A 370 -18.37 -41.10 45.25
N TYR A 371 -19.20 -40.09 45.00
CA TYR A 371 -18.77 -38.76 44.56
C TYR A 371 -17.86 -38.06 45.58
N THR A 372 -17.98 -38.42 46.86
CA THR A 372 -17.16 -37.94 47.97
C THR A 372 -15.83 -38.72 48.14
N SER A 373 -15.64 -39.82 47.43
CA SER A 373 -14.33 -40.48 47.31
C SER A 373 -13.40 -39.58 46.49
N GLY A 374 -12.32 -39.11 47.10
CA GLY A 374 -11.48 -38.05 46.56
C GLY A 374 -10.86 -38.30 45.18
N SER A 375 -10.87 -39.54 44.66
CA SER A 375 -10.37 -39.86 43.31
C SER A 375 -11.38 -39.58 42.18
N ILE A 376 -12.67 -39.88 42.39
CA ILE A 376 -13.72 -39.68 41.39
C ILE A 376 -14.10 -38.20 41.30
N CYS A 377 -14.17 -37.50 42.43
CA CYS A 377 -14.35 -36.05 42.48
C CYS A 377 -13.25 -35.31 41.71
N ARG A 378 -11.99 -35.77 41.82
CA ARG A 378 -10.86 -35.23 41.04
C ARG A 378 -11.00 -35.47 39.54
N GLN A 379 -11.51 -36.62 39.11
CA GLN A 379 -11.71 -36.93 37.69
C GLN A 379 -12.83 -36.08 37.08
N TYR A 380 -13.95 -35.92 37.80
CA TYR A 380 -15.04 -35.06 37.38
C TYR A 380 -14.63 -33.59 37.34
N SER A 381 -13.88 -33.11 38.35
CA SER A 381 -13.29 -31.78 38.34
C SER A 381 -12.32 -31.57 37.17
N GLY A 382 -11.57 -32.61 36.78
CA GLY A 382 -10.71 -32.57 35.60
C GLY A 382 -11.49 -32.41 34.29
N LEU A 383 -12.64 -33.11 34.15
CA LEU A 383 -13.52 -32.95 32.98
C LEU A 383 -14.17 -31.57 32.91
N LEU A 384 -14.53 -30.97 34.05
CA LEU A 384 -15.05 -29.61 34.10
C LEU A 384 -13.99 -28.59 33.65
N ASN A 385 -12.75 -28.73 34.13
CA ASN A 385 -11.62 -27.88 33.71
C ASN A 385 -11.36 -28.02 32.19
N LEU A 386 -11.46 -29.23 31.66
CA LEU A 386 -11.37 -29.52 30.23
C LEU A 386 -12.49 -28.83 29.43
N SER A 387 -13.73 -28.83 29.94
CA SER A 387 -14.85 -28.13 29.31
C SER A 387 -14.63 -26.61 29.28
N GLU A 388 -14.12 -26.04 30.37
CA GLU A 388 -13.80 -24.62 30.49
C GLU A 388 -12.64 -24.21 29.56
N ASN A 389 -11.62 -25.06 29.43
CA ASN A 389 -10.54 -24.86 28.46
C ASN A 389 -11.07 -24.93 27.01
N CYS A 390 -12.04 -25.80 26.72
CA CYS A 390 -12.69 -25.87 25.40
C CYS A 390 -13.55 -24.63 25.10
N SER A 391 -14.30 -24.12 26.09
CA SER A 391 -15.08 -22.89 25.90
C SER A 391 -14.16 -21.69 25.68
N THR A 392 -13.09 -21.58 26.46
CA THR A 392 -12.08 -20.53 26.30
C THR A 392 -11.38 -20.61 24.95
N MET A 393 -11.06 -21.82 24.46
CA MET A 393 -10.54 -22.00 23.10
C MET A 393 -11.53 -21.57 22.04
N ARG A 394 -12.82 -21.94 22.19
CA ARG A 394 -13.85 -21.57 21.23
C ARG A 394 -14.00 -20.05 21.14
N GLU A 395 -13.98 -19.35 22.27
CA GLU A 395 -14.02 -17.88 22.34
C GLU A 395 -12.76 -17.25 21.75
N SER A 396 -11.59 -17.86 21.93
CA SER A 396 -10.33 -17.36 21.36
C SER A 396 -10.21 -17.55 19.84
N ILE A 397 -11.03 -18.44 19.25
CA ILE A 397 -11.05 -18.70 17.79
C ILE A 397 -12.17 -17.92 17.09
N ALA A 398 -13.20 -17.48 17.84
CA ALA A 398 -14.33 -16.70 17.32
C ALA A 398 -13.96 -15.23 17.20
#